data_AF-A0A4Q1AK99-F1
#
_entry.id   AF-A0A4Q1AK99-F1
#
_cell.length_a   1.000
_cell.length_b   1.000
_cell.length_c   1.000
_cell.angle_alpha   90.00
_cell.angle_beta   90.00
_cell.angle_gamma   90.00
#
_symmetry.space_group_name_H-M   'P 1'
#
loop_
_entity.id
_entity.type
_entity.pdbx_description
1 polymer ?
#
loop_
_entity_poly.entity_id
_entity_poly.type
_entity_poly.pdbx_seq_one_letter_code
_entity_poly.pdbx_strand_id
1 'polypeptide(L)' 'MKSYTKIEYDYSIVKLFTMTTILFGIIGMTIGVILAFQLAFPGLNNLAGEYGTFSRLRPLHTNGV' A
#
# COMPACT_ATOMS: atom_id res chain seq x y z
N MET A 1 -28.34 6.34 43.04
CA MET A 1 -28.04 6.75 41.65
C MET A 1 -27.06 5.75 41.07
N LYS A 2 -27.46 4.87 40.15
CA LYS A 2 -26.54 3.92 39.52
C LYS A 2 -25.56 4.71 38.65
N SER A 3 -24.28 4.69 39.00
CA SER A 3 -23.23 5.21 38.14
C SER A 3 -23.05 4.22 37.00
N TYR A 4 -23.49 4.60 35.80
CA TYR A 4 -23.23 3.82 34.60
C TYR A 4 -21.81 4.13 34.16
N THR A 5 -20.90 3.18 34.34
CA THR A 5 -19.54 3.30 33.80
C THR A 5 -19.65 3.35 32.28
N LYS A 6 -19.28 4.48 31.69
CA LYS A 6 -19.21 4.62 30.23
C LYS A 6 -18.14 3.66 29.71
N ILE A 7 -18.53 2.72 28.85
CA ILE A 7 -17.56 1.85 28.17
C ILE A 7 -16.90 2.70 27.08
N GLU A 8 -15.58 2.84 27.15
CA GLU A 8 -14.78 3.51 26.13
C GLU A 8 -13.87 2.49 25.44
N TYR A 9 -13.90 2.49 24.11
CA TYR A 9 -13.02 1.64 23.31
C TYR A 9 -11.65 2.29 23.14
N ASP A 10 -10.60 1.48 23.22
CA ASP A 10 -9.26 1.92 22.86
C ASP A 10 -9.10 1.97 21.32
N TYR A 11 -9.03 3.19 20.79
CA TYR A 11 -8.83 3.44 19.36
C TYR A 11 -7.37 3.64 18.97
N SER A 12 -6.41 3.50 19.89
CA SER A 12 -5.00 3.77 19.63
C SER A 12 -4.47 2.91 18.47
N ILE A 13 -4.74 1.60 18.53
CA ILE A 13 -4.35 0.65 17.48
C ILE A 13 -5.09 0.92 16.17
N VAL A 14 -6.40 1.19 16.23
CA VAL A 14 -7.20 1.49 15.04
C VAL A 14 -6.64 2.71 14.30
N LYS A 15 -6.28 3.77 15.03
CA LYS A 15 -5.70 4.99 14.44
C LYS A 15 -4.35 4.70 13.79
N LEU A 16 -3.47 3.94 14.45
CA LEU A 16 -2.17 3.57 13.89
C LEU A 16 -2.32 2.74 12.61
N PHE A 17 -3.14 1.68 12.63
CA PHE A 17 -3.38 0.86 11.45
C PHE A 17 -4.05 1.63 10.32
N THR A 18 -5.00 2.53 10.62
CA THR A 18 -5.64 3.36 9.59
C THR A 18 -4.61 4.20 8.83
N MET A 19 -3.67 4.84 9.55
CA MET A 19 -2.61 5.63 8.91
C MET A 19 -1.65 4.74 8.09
N THR A 20 -1.29 3.57 8.63
CA THR A 20 -0.46 2.59 7.92
C THR A 20 -1.14 2.07 6.65
N THR A 21 -2.44 1.74 6.70
CA THR A 21 -3.22 1.29 5.54
C THR A 21 -3.24 2.35 4.44
N ILE A 22 -3.43 3.63 4.79
CA ILE A 22 -3.39 4.72 3.80
C ILE A 22 -2.00 4.82 3.16
N LEU A 23 -0.93 4.75 3.97
CA LEU A 23 0.44 4.80 3.48
C LEU A 23 0.75 3.66 2.50
N PHE A 24 0.50 2.42 2.90
CA PHE A 24 0.76 1.26 2.05
C PHE A 24 -0.17 1.23 0.83
N GLY A 25 -1.42 1.68 0.96
CA GLY A 25 -2.33 1.83 -0.17
C GLY A 25 -1.80 2.79 -1.23
N ILE A 26 -1.25 3.95 -0.82
CA ILE A 26 -0.63 4.89 -1.75
C ILE A 26 0.60 4.27 -2.44
N ILE A 27 1.49 3.62 -1.67
CA ILE A 27 2.70 2.99 -2.21
C ILE A 27 2.35 1.87 -3.19
N GLY A 28 1.49 0.93 -2.78
CA GLY A 28 1.07 -0.21 -3.59
C GLY A 28 0.39 0.23 -4.89
N MET A 29 -0.54 1.19 -4.83
CA MET A 29 -1.22 1.70 -6.02
C MET A 29 -0.28 2.45 -6.96
N THR A 30 0.69 3.21 -6.43
CA THR A 30 1.70 3.91 -7.26
C THR A 30 2.56 2.90 -8.04
N ILE A 31 2.99 1.80 -7.40
CA ILE A 31 3.70 0.72 -8.11
C ILE A 31 2.80 0.08 -9.16
N GLY A 32 1.52 -0.12 -8.87
CA GLY A 32 0.52 -0.63 -9.82
C GLY A 32 0.41 0.23 -11.08
N VAL A 33 0.40 1.56 -10.93
CA VAL A 33 0.40 2.50 -12.06
C VAL A 33 1.68 2.39 -12.89
N ILE A 34 2.85 2.26 -12.26
CA ILE A 34 4.12 2.05 -12.96
C ILE A 34 4.08 0.74 -13.77
N LEU A 35 3.60 -0.35 -13.16
CA LEU A 35 3.44 -1.65 -13.83
C LEU A 35 2.46 -1.57 -15.01
N ALA A 36 1.36 -0.82 -14.88
CA ALA A 36 0.43 -0.60 -15.98
C ALA A 36 1.11 0.11 -17.17
N PHE A 37 1.95 1.11 -16.91
CA PHE A 37 2.75 1.75 -17.95
C PHE A 37 3.80 0.83 -18.57
N GLN A 38 4.38 -0.11 -17.82
CA GLN A 38 5.30 -1.12 -18.37
C GLN A 38 4.60 -2.09 -19.33
N LEU A 39 3.32 -2.38 -19.11
CA LEU A 39 2.50 -3.17 -20.05
C LEU A 39 2.11 -2.36 -21.29
N ALA A 40 1.74 -1.09 -21.12
CA ALA A 40 1.38 -0.21 -22.24
C ALA A 40 2.59 0.14 -23.12
N PHE A 41 3.77 0.34 -22.51
CA PHE A 41 5.00 0.73 -23.16
C PHE A 41 6.16 -0.15 -22.65
N PRO A 42 6.47 -1.26 -23.33
CA PRO A 42 7.48 -2.22 -22.87
C PRO A 42 8.88 -1.63 -22.65
N GLY A 43 9.21 -0.51 -23.30
CA GLY A 43 10.47 0.22 -23.11
C GLY A 43 10.66 0.79 -21.69
N LEU A 44 9.60 0.91 -20.89
CA LEU A 44 9.66 1.40 -19.51
C LEU A 44 10.09 0.33 -18.49
N ASN A 45 10.37 -0.91 -18.92
CA ASN A 45 10.81 -1.98 -18.02
C ASN A 45 12.18 -1.74 -17.36
N ASN A 46 13.03 -0.88 -17.94
CA ASN A 46 14.41 -0.66 -17.47
C ASN A 46 14.59 0.66 -16.71
N LEU A 47 13.50 1.26 -16.19
CA LEU A 47 13.52 2.54 -15.46
C LEU A 47 14.49 2.57 -14.26
N ALA A 48 14.71 1.41 -13.62
CA ALA A 48 15.65 1.24 -12.51
C ALA A 48 16.60 0.05 -12.76
N GLY A 49 17.00 -0.15 -14.02
CA GLY A 49 17.80 -1.32 -14.42
C GLY A 49 17.08 -2.63 -14.08
N GLU A 50 17.82 -3.62 -13.55
CA GLU A 50 17.25 -4.93 -13.21
C GLU A 50 16.13 -4.87 -12.16
N TYR A 51 16.18 -3.91 -11.24
CA TYR A 51 15.19 -3.73 -10.16
C TYR A 51 13.89 -3.10 -10.66
N GLY A 52 13.92 -2.46 -11.83
CA GLY A 52 12.77 -1.83 -12.45
C GLY A 52 11.90 -2.77 -13.28
N THR A 53 12.29 -4.04 -13.46
CA THR A 53 11.60 -4.95 -14.37
C THR A 53 10.21 -5.35 -13.86
N PHE A 54 9.24 -5.48 -14.78
CA PHE A 54 7.86 -5.86 -14.46
C PHE A 54 7.78 -7.11 -13.58
N SER A 55 8.59 -8.14 -13.89
CA SER A 55 8.61 -9.40 -13.14
C SER A 55 9.06 -9.24 -11.68
N ARG A 56 9.92 -8.26 -11.37
CA ARG A 56 10.39 -8.00 -10.00
C ARG A 56 9.50 -7.01 -9.24
N LEU A 57 8.96 -6.00 -9.93
CA LEU A 57 8.07 -5.01 -9.33
C LEU A 57 6.66 -5.56 -9.05
N ARG A 58 6.17 -6.53 -9.84
CA ARG A 58 4.82 -7.11 -9.65
C ARG A 58 4.63 -7.77 -8.28
N PRO A 59 5.53 -8.63 -7.79
CA PRO A 59 5.44 -9.16 -6.42
C PRO A 59 5.47 -8.07 -5.35
N LEU A 60 6.15 -6.94 -5.57
CA LEU A 60 6.14 -5.81 -4.63
C LEU A 60 4.78 -5.10 -4.61
N HIS A 61 4.16 -4.92 -5.77
CA HIS A 61 2.79 -4.41 -5.85
C HIS A 61 1.81 -5.31 -5.09
N THR A 62 1.76 -6.60 -5.40
CA THR A 62 0.76 -7.54 -4.81
C THR A 62 0.99 -7.92 -3.35
N ASN A 63 2.18 -7.67 -2.79
CA ASN A 63 2.42 -7.80 -1.34
C ASN A 63 2.15 -6.48 -0.60
N GLY A 64 2.31 -5.35 -1.30
CA GLY A 64 2.09 -4.02 -0.75
C GLY A 64 0.61 -3.59 -0.73
N VAL A 65 -0.25 -4.29 -1.47
CA VAL A 65 -1.71 -4.10 -1.51
C VAL A 65 -2.45 -5.42 -1.38
#